data_AF-A0A7C4B916-F1
#
_entry.id   AF-A0A7C4B916-F1
#
_cell.length_a   1.000
_cell.length_b   1.000
_cell.length_c   1.000
_cell.angle_alpha   90.00
_cell.angle_beta   90.00
_cell.angle_gamma   90.00
#
_symmetry.space_group_name_H-M   'P 1'
#
loop_
_entity.id
_entity.type
_entity.pdbx_description
1 polymer ?
#
loop_
_entity_poly.entity_id
_entity_poly.type
_entity_poly.pdbx_seq_one_letter_code
_entity_poly.pdbx_strand_id
1 'polypeptide(L)'
;GGNEMAGYHTGPAAYLNYAFGARHSHLDSAGYSLDQKTIGKAPQAEELPQRLVEEESWRQVLTSLVICLFAREVYKPDIVSSALRVAGFELGQDDLVKLGRKILANKYRLKLELGFKPEEVSFPRRIFETPTPHGRLDPAYMERAKAAYAELLLRLVEEARKGY
;
A
#
# COMPACT_ATOMS: atom_id res chain seq x y z
N GLY A 1 8.28 -6.77 10.49
CA GLY A 1 7.08 -7.62 10.39
C GLY A 1 7.02 -8.59 11.54
N GLY A 2 6.83 -8.07 12.76
CA GLY A 2 6.54 -8.89 13.95
C GLY A 2 5.05 -9.09 14.20
N ASN A 3 4.21 -8.72 13.24
CA ASN A 3 2.76 -8.94 13.26
C ASN A 3 2.43 -10.18 12.44
N GLU A 4 1.48 -10.98 12.91
CA GLU A 4 0.95 -12.12 12.18
C GLU A 4 0.33 -11.68 10.85
N MET A 5 0.56 -12.49 9.81
CA MET A 5 -0.01 -12.24 8.49
C MET A 5 -1.54 -12.38 8.49
N ALA A 6 -2.21 -11.59 7.65
CA ALA A 6 -3.64 -11.74 7.42
C ALA A 6 -3.97 -13.05 6.70
N GLY A 7 -5.22 -13.49 6.79
CA GLY A 7 -5.70 -14.77 6.26
C GLY A 7 -5.88 -14.85 4.74
N TYR A 8 -5.13 -14.10 3.92
CA TYR A 8 -5.22 -14.19 2.45
C TYR A 8 -3.89 -14.64 1.84
N HIS A 9 -3.94 -15.76 1.11
CA HIS A 9 -2.82 -16.34 0.36
C HIS A 9 -3.06 -16.20 -1.15
N THR A 10 -3.13 -14.97 -1.64
CA THR A 10 -3.62 -14.68 -2.99
C THR A 10 -2.54 -14.50 -4.05
N GLY A 11 -1.32 -14.11 -3.68
CA GLY A 11 -0.28 -13.80 -4.65
C GLY A 11 0.78 -12.81 -4.12
N PRO A 12 1.66 -12.33 -5.00
CA PRO A 12 2.77 -11.45 -4.62
C PRO A 12 2.32 -10.10 -4.03
N ALA A 13 1.20 -9.53 -4.49
CA ALA A 13 0.74 -8.22 -4.04
C ALA A 13 0.27 -8.25 -2.59
N ALA A 14 -0.44 -9.30 -2.18
CA ALA A 14 -0.84 -9.50 -0.79
C ALA A 14 0.37 -9.54 0.14
N TYR A 15 1.42 -10.30 -0.23
CA TYR A 15 2.59 -10.44 0.60
C TYR A 15 3.43 -9.16 0.69
N LEU A 16 3.59 -8.43 -0.41
CA LEU A 16 4.22 -7.10 -0.36
C LEU A 16 3.43 -6.14 0.52
N ASN A 17 2.10 -6.13 0.41
CA ASN A 17 1.25 -5.32 1.26
C ASN A 17 1.43 -5.64 2.76
N TYR A 18 1.47 -6.93 3.15
CA TYR A 18 1.70 -7.30 4.54
C TYR A 18 3.10 -6.91 5.02
N ALA A 19 4.09 -7.06 4.15
CA ALA A 19 5.47 -6.77 4.47
C ALA A 19 5.73 -5.26 4.61
N PHE A 20 5.11 -4.43 3.77
CA PHE A 20 5.43 -3.02 3.67
C PHE A 20 4.39 -2.06 4.23
N GLY A 21 3.09 -2.37 4.09
CA GLY A 21 1.98 -1.51 4.49
C GLY A 21 2.21 -0.87 5.86
N ALA A 22 1.76 0.37 6.04
CA ALA A 22 2.18 1.20 7.17
C ALA A 22 1.99 0.51 8.52
N ARG A 23 0.93 -0.29 8.69
CA ARG A 23 0.60 -1.08 9.88
C ARG A 23 0.84 -2.60 9.71
N HIS A 24 1.41 -3.03 8.58
CA HIS A 24 1.58 -4.45 8.20
C HIS A 24 0.25 -5.21 8.13
N SER A 25 -0.81 -4.54 7.64
CA SER A 25 -2.17 -5.06 7.62
C SER A 25 -2.72 -5.17 6.20
N HIS A 26 -3.59 -6.18 5.96
CA HIS A 26 -4.39 -6.26 4.73
C HIS A 26 -5.35 -5.07 4.53
N LEU A 27 -5.53 -4.23 5.55
CA LEU A 27 -6.32 -3.00 5.44
C LEU A 27 -5.51 -1.80 4.97
N ASP A 28 -4.17 -1.88 5.00
CA ASP A 28 -3.29 -0.79 4.56
C ASP A 28 -3.33 -0.60 3.06
N SER A 29 -3.30 -1.71 2.31
CA SER A 29 -3.60 -1.70 0.89
C SER A 29 -4.49 -2.87 0.44
N ALA A 30 -5.07 -2.80 -0.76
CA ALA A 30 -5.86 -3.86 -1.39
C ALA A 30 -5.03 -4.93 -2.12
N GLY A 31 -3.82 -5.26 -1.66
CA GLY A 31 -2.93 -6.23 -2.33
C GLY A 31 -3.60 -7.56 -2.67
N TYR A 32 -4.41 -8.12 -1.75
CA TYR A 32 -5.15 -9.35 -2.02
C TYR A 32 -6.16 -9.22 -3.18
N SER A 33 -6.82 -8.07 -3.28
CA SER A 33 -7.78 -7.78 -4.33
C SER A 33 -7.07 -7.55 -5.67
N LEU A 34 -5.89 -6.92 -5.64
CA LEU A 34 -5.04 -6.75 -6.81
C LEU A 34 -4.61 -8.11 -7.36
N ASP A 35 -4.14 -9.03 -6.51
CA ASP A 35 -3.80 -10.39 -6.92
C ASP A 35 -5.02 -11.09 -7.57
N GLN A 36 -6.19 -11.03 -6.94
CA GLN A 36 -7.42 -11.64 -7.46
C GLN A 36 -7.83 -11.08 -8.84
N LYS A 37 -7.66 -9.78 -9.05
CA LYS A 37 -7.98 -9.12 -10.33
C LYS A 37 -6.95 -9.40 -11.44
N THR A 38 -5.77 -9.87 -11.06
CA THR A 38 -4.62 -10.06 -11.98
C THR A 38 -4.19 -11.51 -12.11
N ILE A 39 -5.02 -12.48 -11.67
CA ILE A 39 -4.72 -13.92 -11.77
C ILE A 39 -4.23 -14.27 -13.19
N GLY A 40 -3.07 -14.91 -13.28
CA GLY A 40 -2.41 -15.30 -14.53
C GLY A 40 -1.69 -14.17 -15.27
N LYS A 41 -1.72 -12.94 -14.76
CA LYS A 41 -1.05 -11.75 -15.31
C LYS A 41 -0.57 -10.81 -14.19
N ALA A 42 0.27 -11.33 -13.30
CA ALA A 42 0.89 -10.51 -12.26
C ALA A 42 1.58 -9.29 -12.90
N PRO A 43 1.49 -8.09 -12.28
CA PRO A 43 2.29 -6.94 -12.70
C PRO A 43 3.79 -7.25 -12.71
N GLN A 44 4.59 -6.40 -13.33
CA GLN A 44 6.05 -6.49 -13.16
C GLN A 44 6.41 -6.23 -11.70
N ALA A 45 7.48 -6.87 -11.23
CA ALA A 45 7.92 -6.78 -9.84
C ALA A 45 8.16 -5.32 -9.40
N GLU A 46 8.71 -4.52 -10.31
CA GLU A 46 9.09 -3.13 -10.12
C GLU A 46 7.88 -2.17 -10.18
N GLU A 47 6.80 -2.56 -10.85
CA GLU A 47 5.57 -1.76 -10.94
C GLU A 47 4.61 -2.02 -9.76
N LEU A 48 4.68 -3.21 -9.18
CA LEU A 48 3.74 -3.65 -8.15
C LEU A 48 3.76 -2.75 -6.90
N PRO A 49 4.91 -2.31 -6.36
CA PRO A 49 4.98 -1.37 -5.25
C PRO A 49 4.24 -0.05 -5.51
N GLN A 50 4.35 0.50 -6.72
CA GLN A 50 3.70 1.76 -7.07
C GLN A 50 2.18 1.65 -6.93
N ARG A 51 1.59 0.57 -7.43
CA ARG A 51 0.15 0.31 -7.32
C ARG A 51 -0.31 0.19 -5.86
N LEU A 52 0.49 -0.47 -5.02
CA LEU A 52 0.19 -0.65 -3.59
C LEU A 52 0.30 0.68 -2.82
N VAL A 53 1.34 1.48 -3.09
CA VAL A 53 1.55 2.78 -2.45
C VAL A 53 0.48 3.79 -2.87
N GLU A 54 0.06 3.81 -4.14
CA GLU A 54 -1.04 4.66 -4.61
C GLU A 54 -2.36 4.31 -3.92
N GLU A 55 -2.66 3.01 -3.83
CA GLU A 55 -3.87 2.54 -3.19
C GLU A 55 -3.86 2.80 -1.68
N GLU A 56 -2.72 2.58 -1.01
CA GLU A 56 -2.53 2.91 0.42
C GLU A 56 -2.61 4.43 0.66
N SER A 57 -2.10 5.24 -0.27
CA SER A 57 -2.17 6.71 -0.21
C SER A 57 -3.62 7.18 -0.23
N TRP A 58 -4.45 6.63 -1.11
CA TRP A 58 -5.88 6.95 -1.13
C TRP A 58 -6.57 6.54 0.17
N ARG A 59 -6.23 5.37 0.70
CA ARG A 59 -6.77 4.92 1.99
C ARG A 59 -6.41 5.82 3.16
N GLN A 60 -5.35 6.61 3.08
CA GLN A 60 -5.07 7.59 4.14
C GLN A 60 -6.18 8.63 4.23
N VAL A 61 -6.68 9.12 3.09
CA VAL A 61 -7.83 10.04 3.06
C VAL A 61 -9.06 9.35 3.65
N LEU A 62 -9.39 8.16 3.15
CA LEU A 62 -10.58 7.42 3.57
C LEU A 62 -10.57 7.10 5.08
N THR A 63 -9.44 6.68 5.62
CA THR A 63 -9.30 6.35 7.04
C THR A 63 -9.28 7.59 7.94
N SER A 64 -8.81 8.75 7.44
CA SER A 64 -8.98 10.03 8.13
C SER A 64 -10.45 10.47 8.21
N LEU A 65 -11.28 10.06 7.25
CA LEU A 65 -12.74 10.26 7.27
C LEU A 65 -13.49 9.19 8.07
N VAL A 66 -12.77 8.22 8.66
CA VAL A 66 -13.32 7.15 9.50
C VAL A 66 -14.43 6.34 8.79
N ILE A 67 -14.33 6.19 7.47
CA ILE A 67 -15.33 5.43 6.71
C ILE A 67 -15.17 3.92 6.90
N CYS A 68 -16.23 3.17 6.60
CA CYS A 68 -16.13 1.72 6.47
C CYS A 68 -15.41 1.33 5.18
N LEU A 69 -14.28 0.62 5.28
CA LEU A 69 -13.48 0.19 4.11
C LEU A 69 -14.15 -0.89 3.25
N PHE A 70 -15.28 -1.46 3.66
CA PHE A 70 -16.10 -2.31 2.80
C PHE A 70 -16.79 -1.51 1.69
N ALA A 71 -17.13 -0.24 1.96
CA ALA A 71 -17.75 0.65 0.99
C ALA A 71 -16.75 1.55 0.23
N ARG A 72 -15.44 1.35 0.43
CA ARG A 72 -14.37 2.24 -0.09
C ARG A 72 -14.45 2.56 -1.59
N GLU A 73 -14.90 1.61 -2.42
CA GLU A 73 -14.97 1.79 -3.88
C GLU A 73 -16.08 2.79 -4.29
N VAL A 74 -17.02 3.08 -3.39
CA VAL A 74 -18.04 4.13 -3.57
C VAL A 74 -17.43 5.51 -3.28
N TYR A 75 -16.48 5.61 -2.35
CA TYR A 75 -15.84 6.86 -1.97
C TYR A 75 -14.67 7.16 -2.91
N LYS A 76 -14.99 7.60 -4.13
CA LYS A 76 -14.03 8.10 -5.11
C LYS A 76 -13.62 9.55 -4.80
N PRO A 77 -12.47 10.05 -5.31
CA PRO A 77 -12.00 11.41 -5.02
C PRO A 77 -13.01 12.52 -5.30
N ASP A 78 -13.78 12.42 -6.39
CA ASP A 78 -14.84 13.35 -6.77
C ASP A 78 -16.00 13.38 -5.76
N ILE A 79 -16.42 12.19 -5.31
CA ILE A 79 -17.49 12.03 -4.31
C ILE A 79 -17.03 12.57 -2.96
N VAL A 80 -15.81 12.25 -2.54
CA VAL A 80 -15.24 12.73 -1.27
C VAL A 80 -15.06 14.25 -1.29
N SER A 81 -14.52 14.81 -2.38
CA SER A 81 -14.39 16.26 -2.56
C SER A 81 -15.74 16.97 -2.48
N SER A 82 -16.76 16.44 -3.15
CA SER A 82 -18.11 16.99 -3.14
C SER A 82 -18.74 16.94 -1.74
N ALA A 83 -18.56 15.85 -1.01
CA ALA A 83 -19.07 15.70 0.36
C ALA A 83 -18.37 16.65 1.35
N LEU A 84 -17.04 16.77 1.25
CA LEU A 84 -16.23 17.66 2.09
C LEU A 84 -16.61 19.14 1.93
N ARG A 85 -17.01 19.55 0.72
CA ARG A 85 -17.50 20.91 0.45
C ARG A 85 -18.73 21.26 1.30
N VAL A 86 -19.65 20.31 1.54
CA VAL A 86 -20.83 20.53 2.39
C VAL A 86 -20.42 20.79 3.84
N ALA A 87 -19.30 20.21 4.28
CA ALA A 87 -18.73 20.44 5.61
C ALA A 87 -17.81 21.68 5.68
N GLY A 88 -17.74 22.49 4.61
CA GLY A 88 -16.94 23.72 4.56
C GLY A 88 -15.48 23.53 4.17
N PHE A 89 -15.09 22.35 3.66
CA PHE A 89 -13.73 22.10 3.18
C PHE A 89 -13.66 22.27 1.66
N GLU A 90 -12.83 23.21 1.19
CA GLU A 90 -12.56 23.44 -0.24
C GLU A 90 -11.34 22.63 -0.71
N LEU A 91 -11.48 21.30 -0.73
CA LEU A 91 -10.44 20.39 -1.22
C LEU A 91 -10.86 19.77 -2.55
N GLY A 92 -10.09 20.03 -3.61
CA GLY A 92 -10.25 19.38 -4.91
C GLY A 92 -9.77 17.92 -4.90
N GLN A 93 -10.01 17.19 -5.99
CA GLN A 93 -9.55 15.80 -6.12
C GLN A 93 -8.03 15.69 -6.01
N ASP A 94 -7.30 16.57 -6.69
CA ASP A 94 -5.83 16.60 -6.66
C ASP A 94 -5.29 16.92 -5.26
N ASP A 95 -5.97 17.80 -4.52
CA ASP A 95 -5.61 18.11 -3.14
C ASP A 95 -5.75 16.88 -2.25
N LEU A 96 -6.81 16.08 -2.44
CA LEU A 96 -7.00 14.84 -1.70
C LEU A 96 -5.95 13.79 -2.04
N VAL A 97 -5.57 13.65 -3.32
CA VAL A 97 -4.49 12.74 -3.73
C VAL A 97 -3.16 13.15 -3.10
N LYS A 98 -2.81 14.44 -3.16
CA LYS A 98 -1.61 14.98 -2.50
C LYS A 98 -1.65 14.79 -0.99
N LEU A 99 -2.80 15.03 -0.37
CA LEU A 99 -3.01 14.85 1.07
C LEU A 99 -2.81 13.40 1.49
N GLY A 100 -3.37 12.45 0.76
CA GLY A 100 -3.21 11.02 1.02
C GLY A 100 -1.75 10.58 0.97
N ARG A 101 -1.03 11.00 -0.09
CA ARG A 101 0.40 10.75 -0.26
C ARG A 101 1.22 11.38 0.88
N LYS A 102 0.90 12.62 1.28
CA LYS A 102 1.54 13.32 2.40
C LYS A 102 1.33 12.63 3.74
N ILE A 103 0.12 12.15 4.03
CA ILE A 103 -0.17 11.40 5.26
C ILE A 103 0.63 10.10 5.26
N LEU A 104 0.66 9.38 4.14
CA LEU A 104 1.41 8.13 4.03
C LEU A 104 2.92 8.35 4.23
N ALA A 105 3.47 9.36 3.57
CA ALA A 105 4.87 9.74 3.72
C ALA A 105 5.22 10.07 5.18
N ASN A 106 4.34 10.79 5.90
CA ASN A 106 4.54 11.08 7.32
C ASN A 106 4.52 9.82 8.20
N LYS A 107 3.65 8.84 7.90
CA LYS A 107 3.64 7.56 8.59
C LYS A 107 4.95 6.80 8.39
N TYR A 108 5.45 6.72 7.15
CA TYR A 108 6.73 6.06 6.89
C TYR A 108 7.92 6.85 7.44
N ARG A 109 7.90 8.19 7.41
CA ARG A 109 8.92 9.01 8.05
C ARG A 109 9.06 8.65 9.52
N LEU A 110 7.95 8.60 10.25
CA LEU A 110 7.94 8.17 11.65
C LEU A 110 8.42 6.72 11.80
N LYS A 111 7.95 5.80 10.95
CA LYS A 111 8.32 4.39 10.98
C LYS A 111 9.83 4.18 10.81
N LEU A 112 10.46 4.90 9.86
CA LEU A 112 11.90 4.91 9.62
C LEU A 112 12.67 5.51 10.80
N GLU A 113 12.20 6.64 11.35
CA GLU A 113 12.79 7.27 12.55
C GLU A 113 12.74 6.35 13.78
N LEU A 114 11.73 5.49 13.86
CA LEU A 114 11.57 4.46 14.91
C LEU A 114 12.31 3.16 14.59
N GLY A 115 13.14 3.12 13.55
CA GLY A 115 14.06 2.01 13.26
C GLY A 115 13.51 0.94 12.32
N PHE A 116 12.39 1.16 11.64
CA PHE A 116 12.00 0.29 10.52
C PHE A 116 12.98 0.45 9.37
N LYS A 117 13.43 -0.69 8.83
CA LYS A 117 14.38 -0.76 7.72
C LYS A 117 13.76 -1.54 6.56
N PRO A 118 13.24 -0.85 5.52
CA PRO A 118 12.60 -1.48 4.37
C PRO A 118 13.46 -2.55 3.68
N GLU A 119 14.77 -2.35 3.64
CA GLU A 119 15.76 -3.23 3.03
C GLU A 119 15.99 -4.54 3.80
N GLU A 120 15.77 -4.53 5.12
CA GLU A 120 15.91 -5.70 6.00
C GLU A 120 14.61 -6.53 6.07
N VAL A 121 13.56 -6.14 5.35
CA VAL A 121 12.31 -6.91 5.27
C VAL A 121 12.59 -8.29 4.69
N SER A 122 12.05 -9.32 5.35
CA SER A 122 12.13 -10.72 4.90
C SER A 122 10.75 -11.33 4.79
N PHE A 123 10.61 -12.28 3.87
CA PHE A 123 9.38 -13.02 3.67
C PHE A 123 9.46 -14.39 4.35
N PRO A 124 8.40 -14.85 5.05
CA PRO A 124 8.39 -16.18 5.65
C PRO A 124 8.54 -17.28 4.58
N ARG A 125 9.45 -18.24 4.80
CA ARG A 125 9.74 -19.32 3.83
C ARG A 125 8.50 -20.04 3.30
N ARG A 126 7.49 -20.24 4.16
CA ARG A 126 6.25 -20.97 3.85
C ARG A 126 5.48 -20.38 2.66
N ILE A 127 5.61 -19.07 2.40
CA ILE A 127 4.87 -18.40 1.30
C ILE A 127 5.33 -18.88 -0.09
N PHE A 128 6.55 -19.40 -0.19
CA PHE A 128 7.14 -19.93 -1.44
C PHE A 128 6.88 -21.44 -1.64
N GLU A 129 6.44 -22.12 -0.58
CA GLU A 129 6.19 -23.56 -0.56
C GLU A 129 4.75 -23.88 -0.95
N THR A 130 3.81 -23.00 -0.59
CA THR A 130 2.38 -23.18 -0.85
C THR A 130 1.96 -22.43 -2.11
N PRO A 131 1.36 -23.08 -3.12
CA PRO A 131 0.85 -22.39 -4.30
C PRO A 131 -0.21 -21.34 -3.95
N THR A 132 -0.16 -20.20 -4.63
CA THR A 132 -1.19 -19.16 -4.66
C THR A 132 -2.05 -19.33 -5.92
N PRO A 133 -3.14 -18.56 -6.11
CA PRO A 133 -3.78 -18.39 -7.42
C PRO A 133 -2.85 -17.98 -8.57
N HIS A 134 -1.68 -17.40 -8.27
CA HIS A 134 -0.63 -17.09 -9.26
C HIS A 134 0.41 -18.21 -9.41
N GLY A 135 0.15 -19.40 -8.85
CA GLY A 135 1.11 -20.48 -8.75
C GLY A 135 2.07 -20.31 -7.58
N ARG A 136 3.22 -20.98 -7.64
CA ARG A 136 4.27 -20.83 -6.63
C ARG A 136 4.97 -19.49 -6.82
N LEU A 137 5.12 -18.74 -5.74
CA LEU A 137 5.81 -17.46 -5.78
C LEU A 137 7.29 -17.68 -6.11
N ASP A 138 7.82 -16.87 -7.02
CA ASP A 138 9.24 -16.82 -7.33
C ASP A 138 9.96 -15.93 -6.30
N PRO A 139 10.92 -16.47 -5.51
CA PRO A 139 11.72 -15.68 -4.59
C PRO A 139 12.45 -14.51 -5.27
N ALA A 140 12.95 -14.68 -6.50
CA ALA A 140 13.66 -13.63 -7.22
C ALA A 140 12.72 -12.48 -7.60
N TYR A 141 11.49 -12.79 -8.01
CA TYR A 141 10.45 -11.78 -8.22
C TYR A 141 10.16 -10.99 -6.94
N MET A 142 9.97 -11.68 -5.82
CA MET A 142 9.65 -11.02 -4.54
C MET A 142 10.79 -10.14 -4.03
N GLU A 143 12.04 -10.56 -4.22
CA GLU A 143 13.21 -9.74 -3.85
C GLU A 143 13.34 -8.48 -4.72
N ARG A 144 13.08 -8.57 -6.03
CA ARG A 144 13.05 -7.37 -6.90
C ARG A 144 11.94 -6.41 -6.49
N ALA A 145 10.74 -6.94 -6.22
CA ALA A 145 9.62 -6.12 -5.78
C ALA A 145 9.89 -5.48 -4.40
N LYS A 146 10.55 -6.20 -3.49
CA LYS A 146 11.01 -5.68 -2.19
C LYS A 146 11.97 -4.51 -2.37
N ALA A 147 12.99 -4.67 -3.22
CA ALA A 147 13.98 -3.62 -3.50
C ALA A 147 13.31 -2.36 -4.08
N ALA A 148 12.43 -2.54 -5.07
CA ALA A 148 11.66 -1.45 -5.66
C ALA A 148 10.74 -0.76 -4.65
N TYR A 149 10.10 -1.52 -3.75
CA TYR A 149 9.25 -0.95 -2.68
C TYR A 149 10.09 -0.14 -1.69
N ALA A 150 11.24 -0.66 -1.26
CA ALA A 150 12.14 0.04 -0.36
C ALA A 150 12.60 1.38 -0.94
N GLU A 151 13.04 1.40 -2.20
CA GLU A 151 13.43 2.63 -2.89
C GLU A 151 12.27 3.63 -2.99
N LEU A 152 11.07 3.15 -3.37
CA LEU A 152 9.88 3.96 -3.49
C LEU A 152 9.50 4.64 -2.17
N LEU A 153 9.59 3.92 -1.05
CA LEU A 153 9.29 4.48 0.27
C LEU A 153 10.28 5.55 0.71
N LEU A 154 11.58 5.32 0.48
CA LEU A 154 12.61 6.31 0.79
C LEU A 154 12.39 7.58 -0.03
N ARG A 155 12.10 7.43 -1.33
CA ARG A 155 11.78 8.54 -2.23
C ARG A 155 10.52 9.28 -1.77
N LEU A 156 9.44 8.56 -1.42
CA LEU A 156 8.20 9.14 -0.92
C LEU A 156 8.42 10.02 0.32
N VAL A 157 9.26 9.56 1.25
CA VAL A 157 9.59 10.30 2.48
C VAL A 157 10.48 11.51 2.15
N GLU A 158 11.43 11.38 1.24
CA GLU A 158 12.30 12.48 0.82
C GLU A 158 11.53 13.61 0.12
N GLU A 159 10.64 13.26 -0.81
CA GLU A 159 9.75 14.21 -1.50
C GLU A 159 8.90 14.99 -0.48
N ALA A 160 8.32 14.31 0.50
CA ALA A 160 7.52 14.96 1.54
C ALA A 160 8.31 15.94 2.41
N ARG A 161 9.61 15.71 2.61
CA ARG A 161 10.50 16.62 3.35
C ARG A 161 10.82 17.90 2.57
N LYS A 162 10.86 17.83 1.24
CA LYS A 162 11.17 18.97 0.36
C LYS A 162 9.98 19.90 0.12
N GLY A 163 8.79 19.53 0.62
CA GLY A 163 7.54 20.22 0.33
C GLY A 163 6.98 19.73 -1.01
N TYR A 164 5.72 19.28 -1.00
CA TYR A 164 4.98 18.95 -2.22
C TYR A 164 4.66 20.20 -3.03
#